data_AF-A0A822BDC5-F1
#
_entry.id   AF-A0A822BDC5-F1
#
_cell.length_a   1.000
_cell.length_b   1.000
_cell.length_c   1.000
_cell.angle_alpha   90.00
_cell.angle_beta   90.00
_cell.angle_gamma   90.00
#
_symmetry.space_group_name_H-M   'P 1'
#
loop_
_entity.id
_entity.type
_entity.pdbx_description
1 polymer ?
#
loop_
_entity_poly.entity_id
_entity_poly.type
_entity_poly.pdbx_seq_one_letter_code
_entity_poly.pdbx_strand_id
1 'polypeptide(L)'
;MSKEDFQNLLDSKGGLLSFNNFLSTSMEPKVGMEFVERALQKNHDIVGVNFIMTIDQSKISTSNTPFAMIDEHSAIPSEQEILFTMHTVFASLKLNRRLRTIVFG
;
A
#
# COMPACT_ATOMS: atom_id res chain seq x y z
N MET A 1 1.08 -11.06 -3.96
CA MET A 1 2.53 -10.96 -4.24
C MET A 1 3.11 -12.36 -4.37
N SER A 2 4.08 -12.64 -5.25
CA SER A 2 4.73 -13.96 -5.24
C SER A 2 5.70 -14.10 -4.06
N LYS A 3 6.18 -15.33 -3.81
CA LYS A 3 7.18 -15.61 -2.77
C LYS A 3 8.55 -14.98 -3.11
N GLU A 4 8.86 -14.83 -4.39
CA GLU A 4 10.09 -14.21 -4.90
C GLU A 4 10.04 -12.67 -4.79
N ASP A 5 8.95 -12.04 -5.26
CA ASP A 5 8.73 -10.58 -5.10
C ASP A 5 8.82 -10.17 -3.63
N PHE A 6 8.23 -10.97 -2.75
CA PHE A 6 8.25 -10.73 -1.31
C PHE A 6 9.64 -10.86 -0.69
N GLN A 7 10.48 -11.77 -1.20
CA GLN A 7 11.87 -11.89 -0.77
C GLN A 7 12.70 -10.70 -1.27
N ASN A 8 12.51 -10.28 -2.53
CA ASN A 8 13.12 -9.06 -3.09
C ASN A 8 12.73 -7.80 -2.28
N LEU A 9 11.47 -7.71 -1.83
CA LEU A 9 10.98 -6.65 -0.95
C LEU A 9 11.58 -6.73 0.48
N LEU A 10 11.84 -7.94 0.99
CA LEU A 10 12.49 -8.17 2.29
C LEU A 10 13.97 -7.80 2.31
N ASP A 11 14.64 -7.88 1.17
CA ASP A 11 16.07 -7.58 1.04
C ASP A 11 16.33 -6.12 0.65
N SER A 12 15.38 -5.44 -0.02
CA SER A 12 15.42 -3.99 -0.33
C SER A 12 15.17 -3.06 0.88
N LYS A 13 15.72 -3.40 2.06
CA LYS A 13 15.54 -2.61 3.29
C LYS A 13 16.09 -1.19 3.16
N GLY A 14 15.26 -0.20 3.50
CA GLY A 14 15.58 1.21 3.31
C GLY A 14 15.55 1.67 1.85
N GLY A 15 15.19 0.79 0.91
CA GLY A 15 14.98 1.11 -0.49
C GLY A 15 13.72 1.95 -0.73
N LEU A 16 13.48 2.18 -2.03
CA LEU A 16 12.34 2.92 -2.54
C LEU A 16 11.35 1.94 -3.19
N LEU A 17 10.06 2.20 -3.03
CA LEU A 17 8.97 1.49 -3.71
C LEU A 17 8.18 2.49 -4.54
N SER A 18 7.76 2.09 -5.75
CA SER A 18 6.83 2.85 -6.57
C SER A 18 5.95 1.90 -7.38
N PHE A 19 4.82 2.43 -7.85
CA PHE A 19 3.83 1.66 -8.61
C PHE A 19 3.64 2.27 -10.00
N ASN A 20 3.52 1.42 -11.01
CA ASN A 20 3.28 1.84 -12.41
C ASN A 20 1.79 2.08 -12.73
N ASN A 21 0.93 1.90 -11.73
CA ASN A 21 -0.51 2.15 -11.78
C ASN A 21 -0.85 3.22 -10.72
N PHE A 22 -2.06 3.78 -10.78
CA PHE A 22 -2.62 4.46 -9.61
C PHE A 22 -2.70 3.47 -8.44
N LEU A 23 -2.42 3.96 -7.24
CA LEU A 23 -2.48 3.14 -6.02
C LEU A 23 -3.65 3.63 -5.17
N SER A 24 -4.72 2.84 -5.13
CA SER A 24 -5.85 3.03 -4.22
C SER A 24 -5.46 2.55 -2.82
N THR A 25 -5.77 3.34 -1.79
CA THR A 25 -5.36 3.08 -0.41
C THR A 25 -6.42 3.59 0.56
N SER A 26 -6.48 3.06 1.79
CA SER A 26 -7.51 3.41 2.78
C SER A 26 -6.90 3.99 4.06
N MET A 27 -7.58 4.94 4.69
CA MET A 27 -7.26 5.40 6.05
C MET A 27 -7.70 4.42 7.16
N GLU A 28 -8.59 3.47 6.87
CA GLU A 28 -9.07 2.46 7.82
C GLU A 28 -8.28 1.14 7.66
N PRO A 29 -7.42 0.75 8.63
CA PRO A 29 -6.54 -0.41 8.48
C PRO A 29 -7.27 -1.75 8.29
N LYS A 30 -8.55 -1.85 8.66
CA LYS A 30 -9.38 -3.04 8.39
C LYS A 30 -9.64 -3.26 6.91
N VAL A 31 -9.90 -2.20 6.13
CA VAL A 31 -10.20 -2.29 4.69
C VAL A 31 -9.06 -3.00 3.96
N GLY A 32 -7.81 -2.55 4.17
CA GLY A 32 -6.63 -3.20 3.62
C GLY A 32 -6.51 -4.68 4.02
N MET A 33 -6.80 -5.01 5.29
CA MET A 33 -6.76 -6.39 5.77
C MET A 33 -7.85 -7.27 5.12
N GLU A 34 -9.05 -6.74 4.88
CA GLU A 34 -10.10 -7.47 4.16
C GLU A 34 -9.68 -7.83 2.73
N PHE A 35 -8.98 -6.94 2.01
CA PHE A 35 -8.42 -7.27 0.69
C PHE A 35 -7.40 -8.42 0.79
N VAL A 36 -6.55 -8.42 1.82
CA VAL A 36 -5.57 -9.51 2.07
C VAL A 36 -6.25 -10.85 2.33
N GLU A 37 -7.26 -10.86 3.19
CA GLU A 37 -7.99 -12.08 3.52
C GLU A 37 -8.77 -12.60 2.31
N ARG A 38 -9.46 -11.72 1.56
CA ARG A 38 -10.13 -12.04 0.28
C ARG A 38 -9.16 -12.58 -0.77
N ALA A 39 -7.92 -12.10 -0.82
CA ALA A 39 -6.90 -12.59 -1.75
C ALA A 39 -6.37 -13.97 -1.33
N LEU A 40 -6.03 -14.14 -0.05
CA LEU A 40 -5.55 -15.42 0.51
C LEU A 40 -6.59 -16.54 0.43
N GLN A 41 -7.88 -16.23 0.58
CA GLN A 41 -8.97 -17.19 0.39
C GLN A 41 -9.11 -17.69 -1.06
N LYS A 42 -8.63 -16.92 -2.05
CA LYS A 42 -8.70 -17.26 -3.48
C LYS A 42 -7.45 -17.95 -4.00
N ASN A 43 -6.29 -17.70 -3.38
CA ASN A 43 -5.00 -18.25 -3.81
C ASN A 43 -4.08 -18.45 -2.61
N HIS A 44 -3.66 -19.71 -2.39
CA HIS A 44 -2.82 -20.10 -1.24
C HIS A 44 -1.29 -19.97 -1.54
N ASP A 45 -0.90 -19.72 -2.79
CA ASP A 45 0.50 -19.63 -3.20
C ASP A 45 1.08 -18.20 -3.18
N ILE A 46 0.22 -17.19 -3.11
CA ILE A 46 0.64 -15.80 -2.90
C ILE A 46 1.00 -15.51 -1.45
N VAL A 47 1.91 -14.56 -1.25
CA VAL A 47 2.10 -13.92 0.05
C VAL A 47 1.03 -12.83 0.22
N GLY A 48 0.26 -12.96 1.31
CA GLY A 48 -0.72 -11.97 1.81
C GLY A 48 -0.09 -11.01 2.83
N VAL A 49 -0.54 -9.76 2.79
CA VAL A 49 0.43 -8.65 2.74
C VAL A 49 -0.37 -7.35 3.07
N ASN A 50 -0.16 -6.68 4.24
CA ASN A 50 -0.79 -5.41 4.75
C ASN A 50 0.12 -4.24 5.34
N PHE A 51 0.52 -3.17 4.60
CA PHE A 51 1.54 -2.12 4.92
C PHE A 51 0.87 -0.96 5.65
N ILE A 52 1.59 -0.31 6.55
CA ILE A 52 1.12 0.94 7.16
C ILE A 52 2.00 2.07 6.63
N MET A 53 1.39 2.96 5.83
CA MET A 53 2.03 4.16 5.32
C MET A 53 1.94 5.29 6.36
N THR A 54 2.80 6.31 6.24
CA THR A 54 2.69 7.52 7.05
C THR A 54 3.03 8.71 6.16
N ILE A 55 2.02 9.52 5.85
CA ILE A 55 2.17 10.72 5.04
C ILE A 55 2.64 11.85 5.96
N ASP A 56 3.87 12.32 5.76
CA ASP A 56 4.40 13.50 6.44
C ASP A 56 4.32 14.69 5.49
N GLN A 57 3.28 15.52 5.66
CA GLN A 57 3.03 16.68 4.80
C GLN A 57 4.20 17.67 4.78
N SER A 58 5.03 17.72 5.84
CA SER A 58 6.21 18.61 5.90
C SER A 58 7.36 18.16 4.99
N LYS A 59 7.31 16.93 4.47
CA LYS A 59 8.34 16.32 3.61
C LYS A 59 7.91 16.19 2.14
N ILE A 60 6.69 16.61 1.79
CA ILE A 60 6.23 16.62 0.39
C ILE A 60 6.90 17.79 -0.33
N SER A 61 7.89 17.49 -1.16
CA SER A 61 8.78 18.47 -1.80
C SER A 61 8.27 19.05 -3.12
N THR A 62 7.01 18.78 -3.49
CA THR A 62 6.45 19.08 -4.82
C THR A 62 5.31 20.10 -4.77
N SER A 63 5.26 21.00 -5.74
CA SER A 63 4.16 21.97 -5.92
C SER A 63 2.82 21.30 -6.32
N ASN A 64 2.83 20.02 -6.69
CA ASN A 64 1.65 19.20 -6.91
C ASN A 64 1.59 18.12 -5.82
N THR A 65 0.41 17.92 -5.23
CA THR A 65 0.15 16.80 -4.30
C THR A 65 0.05 15.49 -5.11
N PRO A 66 0.81 14.43 -4.78
CA PRO A 66 0.78 13.16 -5.53
C PRO A 66 -0.38 12.23 -5.13
N PHE A 67 -1.36 12.74 -4.38
CA PHE A 67 -2.56 12.01 -3.95
C PHE A 67 -3.74 12.95 -3.71
N ALA A 68 -4.94 12.38 -3.67
CA ALA A 68 -6.16 13.02 -3.17
C ALA A 68 -6.96 12.03 -2.33
N MET A 69 -7.75 12.53 -1.36
CA MET A 69 -8.86 11.74 -0.82
C MET A 69 -10.02 11.81 -1.82
N ILE A 70 -10.68 10.69 -2.12
CA ILE A 70 -11.69 10.61 -3.17
C ILE A 70 -13.02 9.98 -2.73
N ASP A 71 -13.33 9.97 -1.43
CA ASP A 71 -14.55 9.37 -0.85
C ASP A 71 -15.85 9.75 -1.59
N GLU A 72 -16.01 11.03 -1.92
CA GLU A 72 -17.17 11.57 -2.65
C GLU A 72 -17.28 11.10 -4.12
N HIS A 73 -16.24 10.42 -4.62
CA HIS A 73 -16.12 9.92 -6.00
C HIS A 73 -15.74 8.43 -6.06
N SER A 74 -15.52 7.78 -4.91
CA SER A 74 -15.15 6.37 -4.80
C SER A 74 -16.34 5.46 -5.13
N ALA A 75 -16.03 4.26 -5.60
CA ALA A 75 -17.03 3.20 -5.73
C ALA A 75 -17.55 2.71 -4.36
N ILE A 76 -16.80 2.94 -3.28
CA ILE A 76 -17.16 2.52 -1.91
C ILE A 76 -16.88 3.68 -0.94
N PRO A 77 -17.81 4.66 -0.80
CA PRO A 77 -17.58 5.90 -0.05
C PRO A 77 -17.25 5.75 1.45
N SER A 78 -17.35 4.55 2.03
CA SER A 78 -16.96 4.26 3.42
C SER A 78 -15.49 3.84 3.59
N GLU A 79 -14.74 3.63 2.51
CA GLU A 79 -13.35 3.13 2.60
C GLU A 79 -12.31 4.19 2.97
N GLN A 80 -12.67 5.48 3.02
CA GLN A 80 -11.71 6.59 3.28
C GLN A 80 -10.51 6.51 2.32
N GLU A 81 -10.81 6.57 1.03
CA GLU A 81 -9.91 6.26 -0.07
C GLU A 81 -8.97 7.42 -0.36
N ILE A 82 -7.67 7.20 -0.18
CA ILE A 82 -6.59 8.04 -0.68
C ILE A 82 -6.02 7.40 -1.95
N LEU A 83 -6.27 8.03 -3.10
CA LEU A 83 -5.75 7.60 -4.39
C LEU A 83 -4.43 8.33 -4.70
N PHE A 84 -3.34 7.58 -4.88
CA PHE A 84 -2.04 8.11 -5.29
C PHE A 84 -1.82 8.02 -6.79
N THR A 85 -1.15 9.02 -7.36
CA THR A 85 -0.75 9.04 -8.78
C THR A 85 0.30 7.98 -9.11
N MET A 86 0.31 7.52 -10.37
CA MET A 86 1.37 6.67 -10.93
C MET A 86 2.77 7.25 -10.64
N HIS A 87 3.75 6.35 -10.46
CA HIS A 87 5.15 6.68 -10.17
C HIS A 87 5.41 7.44 -8.84
N THR A 88 4.41 7.54 -7.94
CA THR A 88 4.67 7.99 -6.57
C THR A 88 5.75 7.11 -5.91
N VAL A 89 6.73 7.76 -5.28
CA VAL A 89 7.88 7.08 -4.64
C VAL A 89 7.72 7.08 -3.13
N PHE A 90 7.61 5.89 -2.56
CA PHE A 90 7.52 5.63 -1.13
C PHE A 90 8.89 5.21 -0.59
N ALA A 91 9.47 6.02 0.28
CA ALA A 91 10.79 5.79 0.87
C ALA A 91 10.71 5.19 2.29
N SER A 92 11.82 4.65 2.80
CA SER A 92 11.97 4.17 4.19
C SER A 92 11.02 3.03 4.59
N LEU A 93 10.80 2.06 3.70
CA LEU A 93 10.05 0.84 4.01
C LEU A 93 10.60 0.11 5.25
N LYS A 94 9.73 -0.16 6.23
CA LYS A 94 10.03 -0.92 7.46
C LYS A 94 9.23 -2.23 7.49
N LEU A 95 9.79 -3.30 6.94
CA LEU A 95 9.19 -4.64 6.96
C LEU A 95 9.39 -5.33 8.32
N ASN A 96 8.29 -5.63 9.01
CA ASN A 96 8.30 -6.25 10.34
C ASN A 96 8.12 -7.78 10.27
N ARG A 97 9.23 -8.53 10.29
CA ARG A 97 9.25 -10.02 10.13
C ARG A 97 8.56 -10.84 11.25
N ARG A 98 7.93 -10.21 12.25
CA ARG A 98 7.24 -10.92 13.37
C ARG A 98 5.71 -10.96 13.26
N LEU A 99 5.09 -10.24 12.32
CA LEU A 99 3.63 -10.24 12.08
C LEU A 99 3.32 -10.25 10.57
N ARG A 100 2.15 -10.76 10.18
CA ARG A 100 1.75 -10.99 8.77
C ARG A 100 1.19 -9.70 8.11
N THR A 101 2.02 -8.66 7.86
CA THR A 101 1.52 -7.27 7.72
C THR A 101 2.39 -6.28 6.85
N ILE A 102 2.37 -6.37 5.47
CA ILE A 102 3.03 -5.51 4.41
C ILE A 102 2.19 -5.40 3.04
N VAL A 103 1.53 -4.33 2.49
CA VAL A 103 0.31 -4.25 1.54
C VAL A 103 0.55 -4.51 0.02
N PHE A 104 -0.43 -4.71 -0.90
CA PHE A 104 -1.76 -4.08 -1.19
C PHE A 104 -2.83 -5.04 -1.74
N GLY A 105 -4.08 -4.54 -1.78
CA GLY A 105 -5.17 -5.02 -2.64
C GLY A 105 -5.20 -4.22 -3.94
#